data_AF-A0A9X4SKB4-F1
#
_entry.id   AF-A0A9X4SKB4-F1
#
_cell.length_a   1.000
_cell.length_b   1.000
_cell.length_c   1.000
_cell.angle_alpha   90.00
_cell.angle_beta   90.00
_cell.angle_gamma   90.00
#
_symmetry.space_group_name_H-M   'P 1'
#
loop_
_entity.id
_entity.type
_entity.pdbx_description
1 polymer ?
#
loop_
_entity_poly.entity_id
_entity_poly.type
_entity_poly.pdbx_seq_one_letter_code
_entity_poly.pdbx_strand_id
1 'polypeptide(L)' 'LTKKRAKDLFESGKIEDLEIGTFQGLSDIHQFLFQDIYDFAGKIREVNIAKGNFQFAPRIFLAQTLEYIDKLP' A
#
# COMPACT_ATOMS: atom_id res chain seq x y z
N LEU A 1 11.83 -9.80 9.01
CA LEU A 1 12.30 -8.44 8.66
C LEU A 1 11.16 -7.44 8.67
N THR A 2 10.10 -7.64 7.87
CA THR A 2 8.90 -6.76 7.81
C THR A 2 8.25 -6.47 9.17
N LYS A 3 8.09 -7.49 10.04
CA LYS A 3 7.54 -7.30 11.39
C LYS A 3 8.40 -6.37 12.28
N LYS A 4 9.72 -6.33 12.07
CA LYS A 4 10.61 -5.39 12.77
C LYS A 4 10.40 -3.97 12.24
N ARG A 5 10.33 -3.79 10.92
CA ARG A 5 9.96 -2.50 10.31
C ARG A 5 8.60 -2.00 10.78
N ALA A 6 7.59 -2.88 10.90
CA ALA A 6 6.31 -2.51 11.48
C ALA A 6 6.48 -1.97 12.90
N LYS A 7 7.20 -2.70 13.76
CA LYS A 7 7.50 -2.24 15.12
C LYS A 7 8.20 -0.86 15.12
N ASP A 8 9.22 -0.69 14.30
CA ASP A 8 9.96 0.58 14.17
C ASP A 8 9.07 1.74 13.69
N LEU A 9 8.12 1.48 12.77
CA LEU A 9 7.19 2.49 12.26
C LEU A 9 6.35 3.10 13.40
N PHE A 10 5.89 2.25 14.33
CA PHE A 10 5.14 2.70 15.50
C PHE A 10 6.05 3.32 16.57
N GLU A 11 7.16 2.68 16.93
CA GLU A 11 8.04 3.16 18.01
C GLU A 11 8.76 4.47 17.67
N SER A 12 9.00 4.74 16.38
CA SER A 12 9.63 5.99 15.93
C SER A 12 8.65 7.16 15.79
N GLY A 13 7.34 6.94 15.95
CA GLY A 13 6.31 7.96 15.75
C GLY A 13 6.02 8.31 14.27
N LYS A 14 6.82 7.78 13.32
CA LYS A 14 6.67 8.05 11.88
C LYS A 14 5.29 7.72 11.31
N ILE A 15 4.53 6.84 11.97
CA ILE A 15 3.16 6.53 11.58
C ILE A 15 2.24 7.76 11.65
N GLU A 16 2.54 8.73 12.50
CA GLU A 16 1.75 9.94 12.70
C GLU A 16 1.93 10.95 11.54
N ASP A 17 3.04 10.85 10.80
CA ASP A 17 3.34 11.72 9.66
C ASP A 17 2.68 11.25 8.35
N LEU A 18 2.06 10.06 8.34
CA LEU A 18 1.50 9.46 7.13
C LEU A 18 0.09 10.01 6.83
N GLU A 19 -0.21 10.16 5.54
CA GLU A 19 -1.53 10.63 5.13
C GLU A 19 -2.62 9.62 5.52
N ILE A 20 -3.70 10.12 6.13
CA ILE A 20 -4.79 9.28 6.64
C ILE A 20 -5.87 9.17 5.56
N GLY A 21 -6.29 7.94 5.27
CA GLY A 21 -7.45 7.68 4.41
C GLY A 21 -7.17 7.72 2.91
N THR A 22 -5.93 7.88 2.48
CA THR A 22 -5.55 7.93 1.06
C THR A 22 -4.66 6.75 0.63
N PHE A 23 -4.60 6.52 -0.67
CA PHE A 23 -3.66 5.57 -1.27
C PHE A 23 -2.21 5.96 -1.00
N GLN A 24 -1.88 7.25 -0.94
CA GLN A 24 -0.53 7.70 -0.65
C GLN A 24 -0.07 7.21 0.73
N GLY A 25 -0.89 7.37 1.77
CA GLY A 25 -0.60 6.81 3.09
C GLY A 25 -0.43 5.29 3.07
N LEU A 26 -1.28 4.57 2.34
CA LEU A 26 -1.14 3.12 2.16
C LEU A 26 0.16 2.73 1.43
N SER A 27 0.53 3.49 0.39
CA SER A 27 1.77 3.32 -0.36
C SER A 27 2.99 3.51 0.55
N ASP A 28 2.99 4.56 1.38
CA ASP A 28 4.07 4.85 2.31
C ASP A 28 4.21 3.78 3.40
N ILE A 29 3.09 3.29 3.94
CA ILE A 29 3.09 2.12 4.84
C ILE A 29 3.70 0.92 4.13
N HIS A 30 3.27 0.60 2.91
CA HIS A 30 3.79 -0.54 2.16
C HIS A 30 5.28 -0.37 1.84
N GLN A 31 5.73 0.83 1.48
CA GLN A 31 7.14 1.12 1.28
C GLN A 31 7.93 0.82 2.56
N PHE A 32 7.54 1.42 3.69
CA PHE A 32 8.27 1.30 4.95
C PHE A 32 8.41 -0.16 5.42
N LEU A 33 7.33 -0.94 5.28
CA LEU A 33 7.29 -2.33 5.73
C LEU A 33 8.11 -3.28 4.86
N PHE A 34 8.20 -3.01 3.56
CA PHE A 34 8.66 -4.00 2.57
C PHE A 34 9.85 -3.57 1.71
N GLN A 35 10.34 -2.34 1.82
CA GLN A 35 11.42 -1.80 0.97
C GLN A 35 12.71 -2.62 0.91
N ASP A 36 13.03 -3.38 1.97
CA ASP A 36 14.24 -4.20 2.02
C ASP A 36 14.04 -5.61 1.43
N ILE A 37 12.85 -5.94 0.94
CA ILE A 37 12.47 -7.31 0.53
C ILE A 37 11.84 -7.34 -0.86
N TYR A 38 11.04 -6.33 -1.20
CA TYR A 38 10.33 -6.27 -2.46
C TYR A 38 10.68 -5.00 -3.23
N ASP A 39 11.19 -5.17 -4.45
CA ASP A 39 11.51 -4.05 -5.37
C ASP A 39 10.28 -3.23 -5.80
N PHE A 40 9.10 -3.78 -5.55
CA PHE A 40 7.80 -3.15 -5.79
C PHE A 40 7.18 -2.53 -4.53
N ALA A 41 7.91 -2.43 -3.41
CA ALA A 41 7.41 -1.74 -2.23
C ALA A 41 6.90 -0.33 -2.59
N GLY A 42 5.72 0.04 -2.08
CA GLY A 42 5.05 1.31 -2.36
C GLY A 42 4.42 1.44 -3.76
N LYS A 43 4.68 0.53 -4.70
CA LYS A 43 4.24 0.69 -6.10
C LYS A 43 2.86 0.09 -6.35
N ILE A 44 2.12 0.73 -7.26
CA ILE A 44 0.92 0.12 -7.87
C ILE A 44 1.36 -1.11 -8.68
N ARG A 45 0.60 -2.20 -8.59
CA ARG A 45 0.93 -3.44 -9.30
C ARG A 45 0.63 -3.36 -10.79
N GLU A 46 1.51 -3.98 -11.57
CA GLU A 46 1.40 -4.08 -13.03
C GLU A 46 0.87 -5.42 -13.54
N VAL A 47 0.38 -6.28 -12.63
CA VAL A 47 -0.21 -7.58 -12.96
C VAL A 47 -1.58 -7.74 -12.32
N ASN A 48 -2.43 -8.56 -12.93
CA ASN A 48 -3.68 -8.97 -12.29
C ASN A 48 -3.37 -10.01 -11.20
N ILE A 49 -4.14 -9.96 -10.10
CA ILE A 49 -4.01 -10.91 -8.99
C ILE A 49 -5.40 -11.43 -8.60
N ALA A 50 -5.44 -12.66 -8.12
CA ALA A 50 -6.64 -13.34 -7.63
C ALA A 50 -6.27 -14.19 -6.40
N LYS A 51 -7.26 -14.48 -5.55
CA LYS A 51 -7.10 -15.40 -4.43
C LYS A 51 -8.34 -16.29 -4.36
N GLY A 52 -8.14 -17.60 -4.54
CA GLY A 52 -9.25 -18.53 -4.76
C GLY A 52 -10.06 -18.12 -6.00
N ASN A 53 -11.38 -18.06 -5.87
CA ASN A 53 -12.28 -17.65 -6.96
C ASN A 53 -12.54 -16.14 -7.01
N PHE A 54 -11.86 -15.32 -6.19
CA PHE A 54 -12.02 -13.87 -6.18
C PHE A 54 -10.88 -13.18 -6.91
N GLN A 55 -11.24 -12.34 -7.89
CA GLN A 55 -10.31 -11.48 -8.61
C GLN A 55 -10.34 -10.07 -8.04
N PHE A 56 -9.17 -9.52 -7.71
CA PHE A 56 -9.05 -8.12 -7.30
C PHE A 56 -9.22 -7.17 -8.50
N ALA A 57 -9.39 -5.87 -8.24
CA ALA A 57 -9.60 -4.85 -9.29
C ALA A 57 -8.66 -5.02 -10.50
N PRO A 58 -9.13 -5.04 -11.75
CA PRO A 58 -8.24 -5.21 -12.91
C PRO A 58 -7.14 -4.15 -12.96
N ARG A 59 -5.88 -4.55 -13.27
CA ARG A 59 -4.72 -3.63 -13.26
C ARG A 59 -4.92 -2.38 -14.12
N ILE A 60 -5.62 -2.52 -15.25
CA ILE A 60 -5.81 -1.46 -16.24
C ILE A 60 -6.66 -0.29 -15.72
N PHE A 61 -7.45 -0.52 -14.68
CA PHE A 61 -8.30 0.50 -14.05
C PHE A 61 -7.87 0.81 -12.61
N LEU A 62 -6.78 0.20 -12.14
CA LEU A 62 -6.42 0.23 -10.72
C LEU A 62 -6.04 1.65 -10.28
N ALA A 63 -5.23 2.35 -11.06
CA ALA A 63 -4.83 3.73 -10.75
C ALA A 63 -6.05 4.66 -10.63
N GLN A 64 -6.95 4.63 -11.62
CA GLN A 64 -8.17 5.44 -11.60
C GLN A 64 -9.12 5.07 -10.45
N THR A 65 -9.17 3.78 -10.11
CA THR A 65 -9.98 3.29 -8.99
C THR A 65 -9.45 3.79 -7.65
N LEU A 66 -8.12 3.83 -7.46
CA LEU A 66 -7.49 4.37 -6.26
C LEU A 66 -7.76 5.88 -6.12
N GLU A 67 -7.62 6.65 -7.21
CA GLU A 67 -7.96 8.09 -7.21
C GLU A 67 -9.44 8.36 -6.89
N TYR A 68 -10.34 7.45 -7.26
CA TYR A 68 -11.74 7.54 -6.90
C TYR A 68 -11.97 7.18 -5.43
N ILE A 69 -11.32 6.13 -4.92
CA ILE A 69 -11.42 5.70 -3.51
C ILE A 69 -10.95 6.79 -2.56
N ASP A 70 -9.87 7.50 -2.89
CA ASP A 70 -9.35 8.62 -2.07
C ASP A 70 -10.35 9.77 -1.91
N LYS A 71 -11.39 9.83 -2.77
CA LYS A 71 -12.46 10.85 -2.73
C LYS A 71 -13.73 10.34 -2.06
N LEU A 72 -13.77 9.07 -1.62
CA LEU A 72 -14.91 8.53 -0.90
C LEU A 72 -14.98 9.16 0.50
N PRO A 73 -16.20 9.45 1.00
CA PRO A 73 -16.39 10.04 2.32
C PRO A 73 -16.04 9.10 3.47
#